data_AF-A0A4R6Z9M5-F1
#
_entry.id   AF-A0A4R6Z9M5-F1
#
_cell.length_a   1.000
_cell.length_b   1.000
_cell.length_c   1.000
_cell.angle_alpha   90.00
_cell.angle_beta   90.00
_cell.angle_gamma   90.00
#
_symmetry.space_group_name_H-M   'P 1'
#
loop_
_entity.id
_entity.type
_entity.pdbx_description
1 polymer ?
#
loop_
_entity_poly.entity_id
_entity_poly.type
_entity_poly.pdbx_seq_one_letter_code
_entity_poly.pdbx_strand_id
1 'polypeptide(L)'
;MLRATQIPKVRAGGFTLIELLIVIGIIAILAAIAIPSYTQYITRSKLTEAQYALQDYRVRMEQFFQDNRNYGAGANCGVAMTTSTGAARFFDFSCTRSAGPPEAYTATATGRAAQGVGGFVFTITADNTRRTTAVPRGWGTAPLACWVVRKGGGCT
;
A
#
# COMPACT_ATOMS: atom_id res chain seq x y z
N MET A 1 -48.22 63.60 -15.73
CA MET A 1 -48.56 62.17 -15.85
C MET A 1 -47.26 61.37 -16.00
N LEU A 2 -46.76 60.76 -14.93
CA LEU A 2 -45.54 59.93 -14.94
C LEU A 2 -45.96 58.46 -14.78
N ARG A 3 -45.75 57.65 -15.83
CA ARG A 3 -46.02 56.21 -15.82
C ARG A 3 -44.83 55.51 -15.17
N ALA A 4 -45.05 54.87 -14.03
CA ALA A 4 -44.04 54.04 -13.37
C ALA A 4 -43.75 52.79 -14.22
N THR A 5 -42.53 52.66 -14.71
CA THR A 5 -42.01 51.47 -15.40
C THR A 5 -41.78 50.38 -14.34
N GLN A 6 -42.62 49.34 -14.32
CA GLN A 6 -42.42 48.20 -13.44
C GLN A 6 -41.32 47.29 -14.01
N ILE A 7 -40.24 47.11 -13.26
CA ILE A 7 -39.14 46.20 -13.60
C ILE A 7 -39.63 44.76 -13.34
N PRO A 8 -39.63 43.86 -14.34
CA PRO A 8 -40.11 42.49 -14.16
C PRO A 8 -39.20 41.73 -13.18
N LYS A 9 -39.82 41.19 -12.12
CA LYS A 9 -39.15 40.38 -11.11
C LYS A 9 -38.88 38.99 -11.69
N VAL A 10 -37.61 38.67 -11.97
CA VAL A 10 -37.20 37.33 -12.42
C VAL A 10 -37.55 36.33 -11.30
N ARG A 11 -38.40 35.34 -11.60
CA ARG A 11 -38.69 34.26 -10.67
C ARG A 11 -37.47 33.35 -10.58
N ALA A 12 -36.80 33.33 -9.44
CA ALA A 12 -35.80 32.31 -9.16
C ALA A 12 -36.51 30.95 -9.04
N GLY A 13 -36.22 30.02 -9.94
CA GLY A 13 -36.68 28.64 -9.83
C GLY A 13 -36.02 27.97 -8.63
N GLY A 14 -36.81 27.39 -7.74
CA GLY A 14 -36.31 26.60 -6.61
C GLY A 14 -36.07 25.15 -7.02
N PHE A 15 -35.06 24.52 -6.44
CA PHE A 15 -34.76 23.09 -6.61
C PHE A 15 -35.88 22.25 -5.97
N THR A 16 -36.36 21.22 -6.66
CA THR A 16 -37.42 20.36 -6.13
C THR A 16 -36.85 19.27 -5.21
N LEU A 17 -37.64 18.82 -4.24
CA LEU A 17 -37.25 17.71 -3.37
C LEU A 17 -37.07 16.40 -4.16
N ILE A 18 -37.84 16.23 -5.24
CA ILE A 18 -37.73 15.05 -6.10
C ILE A 18 -36.45 15.06 -6.94
N GLU A 19 -35.99 16.21 -7.44
CA GLU A 19 -34.69 16.32 -8.12
C GLU A 19 -33.55 15.93 -7.17
N LEU A 20 -33.62 16.38 -5.91
CA LEU A 20 -32.62 16.00 -4.91
C LEU A 20 -32.63 14.51 -4.63
N LEU A 21 -33.82 13.89 -4.56
CA LEU A 21 -33.98 12.48 -4.28
C LEU A 21 -33.43 11.59 -5.40
N ILE A 22 -33.59 12.00 -6.67
CA ILE A 22 -32.99 11.30 -7.80
C ILE A 22 -31.46 11.44 -7.78
N VAL A 23 -30.94 12.64 -7.49
CA VAL A 23 -29.49 12.89 -7.42
C VAL A 23 -28.82 12.04 -6.34
N ILE A 24 -29.38 12.00 -5.12
CA ILE A 24 -28.82 11.15 -4.05
C ILE A 24 -28.89 9.66 -4.42
N GLY A 25 -29.94 9.24 -5.14
CA GLY A 25 -30.09 7.87 -5.62
C GLY A 25 -28.96 7.48 -6.58
N ILE A 26 -28.65 8.35 -7.54
CA ILE A 26 -27.54 8.14 -8.49
C ILE A 26 -26.20 8.11 -7.75
N ILE A 27 -25.96 9.06 -6.83
CA ILE A 27 -24.72 9.11 -6.04
C ILE A 27 -24.54 7.84 -5.20
N ALA A 28 -25.61 7.31 -4.60
CA ALA A 28 -25.56 6.09 -3.81
C ALA A 28 -25.13 4.87 -4.63
N ILE A 29 -25.67 4.73 -5.86
CA ILE A 29 -25.30 3.64 -6.78
C ILE A 29 -23.82 3.75 -7.17
N LEU A 30 -23.36 4.96 -7.52
CA LEU A 30 -21.96 5.18 -7.90
C LEU A 30 -21.00 4.92 -6.72
N ALA A 31 -21.34 5.39 -5.52
CA ALA A 31 -20.53 5.22 -4.33
C ALA A 31 -20.36 3.75 -3.94
N ALA A 32 -21.40 2.92 -4.09
CA ALA A 32 -21.36 1.50 -3.78
C ALA A 32 -20.29 0.74 -4.58
N ILE A 33 -20.02 1.16 -5.82
CA ILE A 33 -19.00 0.55 -6.69
C ILE A 33 -17.64 1.25 -6.52
N ALA A 34 -17.63 2.57 -6.42
CA ALA A 34 -16.41 3.36 -6.40
C ALA A 34 -15.58 3.17 -5.12
N ILE A 35 -16.22 3.15 -3.94
CA ILE A 35 -15.52 3.04 -2.64
C ILE A 35 -14.70 1.75 -2.50
N PRO A 36 -15.24 0.54 -2.75
CA PRO A 36 -14.45 -0.69 -2.62
C PRO A 36 -13.34 -0.78 -3.67
N SER A 37 -13.51 -0.18 -4.85
CA SER A 37 -12.47 -0.14 -5.89
C SER A 37 -11.31 0.80 -5.49
N TYR A 38 -11.65 2.02 -5.05
CA TYR A 38 -10.66 3.01 -4.63
C TYR A 38 -9.83 2.54 -3.44
N THR A 39 -10.46 1.96 -2.42
CA THR A 39 -9.74 1.41 -1.26
C THR A 39 -8.77 0.31 -1.65
N GLN A 40 -9.13 -0.58 -2.59
CA GLN A 40 -8.22 -1.61 -3.09
C GLN A 40 -7.04 -1.03 -3.87
N TYR A 41 -7.27 0.01 -4.68
CA TYR A 41 -6.21 0.71 -5.39
C TYR A 41 -5.19 1.32 -4.42
N ILE A 42 -5.66 2.02 -3.38
CA ILE A 42 -4.79 2.62 -2.37
C ILE A 42 -4.02 1.55 -1.60
N THR A 43 -4.67 0.45 -1.19
CA THR A 43 -3.96 -0.66 -0.52
C THR A 43 -2.87 -1.21 -1.44
N ARG A 44 -3.17 -1.51 -2.71
CA ARG A 44 -2.17 -2.02 -3.66
C ARG A 44 -0.99 -1.07 -3.83
N SER A 45 -1.25 0.24 -3.93
CA SER A 45 -0.20 1.26 -4.00
C SER A 45 0.76 1.19 -2.80
N LYS A 46 0.20 1.07 -1.58
CA LYS A 46 0.98 0.90 -0.34
C LYS A 46 1.80 -0.40 -0.33
N LEU A 47 1.23 -1.51 -0.81
CA LEU A 47 1.95 -2.79 -0.91
C LEU A 47 3.15 -2.67 -1.86
N THR A 48 2.93 -2.06 -3.02
CA THR A 48 3.97 -1.82 -4.02
C THR A 48 5.10 -0.95 -3.45
N GLU A 49 4.79 0.06 -2.65
CA GLU A 49 5.81 0.90 -2.01
C GLU A 49 6.72 0.10 -1.05
N ALA A 50 6.15 -0.82 -0.28
CA ALA A 50 6.92 -1.70 0.59
C ALA A 50 7.82 -2.67 -0.19
N GLN A 51 7.30 -3.22 -1.29
CA GLN A 51 8.04 -4.10 -2.19
C GLN A 51 9.23 -3.37 -2.83
N TYR A 52 9.04 -2.11 -3.27
CA TYR A 52 10.13 -1.28 -3.76
C TYR A 52 11.18 -1.01 -2.69
N ALA A 53 10.77 -0.67 -1.45
CA ALA A 53 11.71 -0.45 -0.35
C ALA A 53 12.52 -1.71 -0.02
N LEU A 54 11.92 -2.90 -0.07
CA LEU A 54 12.64 -4.17 0.10
C LEU A 54 13.63 -4.43 -1.05
N GLN A 55 13.28 -4.11 -2.29
CA GLN A 55 14.21 -4.23 -3.43
C GLN A 55 15.40 -3.29 -3.32
N ASP A 56 15.15 -2.02 -2.98
CA ASP A 56 16.19 -1.03 -2.73
C ASP A 56 17.14 -1.48 -1.62
N TYR A 57 16.57 -1.97 -0.50
CA TYR A 57 17.35 -2.51 0.60
C TYR A 57 18.23 -3.69 0.16
N ARG A 58 17.70 -4.61 -0.66
CA ARG A 58 18.46 -5.73 -1.20
C ARG A 58 19.68 -5.25 -2.00
N VAL A 59 19.51 -4.25 -2.87
CA VAL A 59 20.63 -3.69 -3.66
C VAL A 59 21.71 -3.10 -2.75
N ARG A 60 21.32 -2.36 -1.71
CA ARG A 60 22.27 -1.81 -0.72
C ARG A 60 23.00 -2.90 0.07
N MET A 61 22.30 -3.98 0.41
CA MET A 61 22.90 -5.15 1.06
C MET A 61 23.89 -5.88 0.15
N GLU A 62 23.59 -6.01 -1.14
CA GLU A 62 24.53 -6.59 -2.10
C GLU A 62 25.78 -5.72 -2.27
N GLN A 63 25.64 -4.39 -2.30
CA GLN A 63 26.78 -3.47 -2.29
C GLN A 63 27.64 -3.68 -1.03
N PHE A 64 27.00 -3.72 0.15
CA PHE A 64 27.69 -3.98 1.40
C PHE A 64 28.45 -5.32 1.39
N PHE A 65 27.87 -6.36 0.79
CA PHE A 65 28.51 -7.67 0.67
C PHE A 65 29.73 -7.65 -0.26
N GLN A 66 29.72 -6.86 -1.33
CA GLN A 66 30.90 -6.70 -2.19
C GLN A 66 32.07 -6.08 -1.42
N ASP A 67 31.78 -5.14 -0.53
CA ASP A 67 32.79 -4.43 0.26
C ASP A 67 33.29 -5.28 1.46
N ASN A 68 32.39 -6.01 2.14
CA ASN A 68 32.67 -6.62 3.44
C ASN A 68 32.72 -8.16 3.42
N ARG A 69 32.29 -8.80 2.32
CA ARG A 69 32.15 -10.27 2.18
C ARG A 69 31.23 -10.93 3.22
N ASN A 70 30.35 -10.15 3.85
CA ASN A 70 29.31 -10.60 4.75
C ASN A 70 28.13 -9.62 4.69
N TYR A 71 26.99 -10.01 5.25
CA TYR A 71 25.80 -9.14 5.30
C TYR A 71 25.64 -8.40 6.64
N GLY A 72 26.64 -8.40 7.52
CA GLY A 72 26.59 -7.79 8.85
C GLY A 72 27.26 -8.65 9.93
N ALA A 73 26.94 -8.36 11.19
CA ALA A 73 27.55 -8.99 12.35
C ALA A 73 26.49 -9.63 13.27
N GLY A 74 26.73 -10.88 13.68
CA GLY A 74 25.76 -11.66 14.44
C GLY A 74 24.43 -11.77 13.69
N ALA A 75 23.32 -11.49 14.38
CA ALA A 75 21.98 -11.46 13.80
C ALA A 75 21.61 -10.13 13.11
N ASN A 76 22.49 -9.12 13.21
CA ASN A 76 22.22 -7.78 12.69
C ASN A 76 22.74 -7.63 11.26
N CYS A 77 21.93 -7.03 10.41
CA CYS A 77 22.33 -6.67 9.06
C CYS A 77 23.22 -5.42 9.07
N GLY A 78 24.21 -5.37 8.18
CA GLY A 78 25.21 -4.30 8.11
C GLY A 78 24.69 -2.98 7.53
N VAL A 79 23.54 -3.03 6.85
CA VAL A 79 22.87 -1.86 6.29
C VAL A 79 21.63 -1.53 7.13
N ALA A 80 21.53 -0.26 7.55
CA ALA A 80 20.33 0.23 8.23
C ALA A 80 19.11 0.24 7.29
N MET A 81 17.98 -0.25 7.81
CA MET A 81 16.69 -0.17 7.13
C MET A 81 16.26 1.30 6.98
N THR A 82 15.73 1.64 5.82
CA THR A 82 15.28 3.02 5.54
C THR A 82 13.95 3.28 6.25
N THR A 83 13.96 4.14 7.26
CA THR A 83 12.77 4.50 8.07
C THR A 83 12.13 5.83 7.64
N SER A 84 12.70 6.54 6.67
CA SER A 84 12.25 7.87 6.22
C SER A 84 11.51 7.87 4.87
N THR A 85 11.29 6.71 4.26
CA THR A 85 10.53 6.59 3.00
C THR A 85 9.02 6.66 3.26
N GLY A 86 8.23 6.95 2.22
CA GLY A 86 6.77 6.85 2.34
C GLY A 86 6.31 5.44 2.75
N ALA A 87 7.06 4.40 2.37
CA ALA A 87 6.81 3.01 2.75
C ALA A 87 6.85 2.82 4.27
N ALA A 88 7.77 3.50 4.98
CA ALA A 88 7.91 3.40 6.43
C ALA A 88 6.69 3.96 7.19
N ARG A 89 5.87 4.81 6.54
CA ARG A 89 4.58 5.25 7.07
C ARG A 89 3.59 4.09 7.16
N PHE A 90 3.67 3.12 6.25
CA PHE A 90 2.72 2.03 6.11
C PHE A 90 3.23 0.69 6.65
N PHE A 91 4.54 0.47 6.64
CA PHE A 91 5.19 -0.77 7.03
C PHE A 91 6.32 -0.54 8.05
N ASP A 92 6.49 -1.50 8.96
CA ASP A 92 7.67 -1.65 9.79
C ASP A 92 8.68 -2.54 9.06
N PHE A 93 9.93 -2.09 9.01
CA PHE A 93 11.01 -2.79 8.31
C PHE A 93 12.02 -3.36 9.31
N SER A 94 12.38 -4.62 9.14
CA SER A 94 13.42 -5.28 9.93
C SER A 94 14.28 -6.18 9.05
N CYS A 95 15.50 -6.44 9.47
CA CYS A 95 16.40 -7.37 8.80
C CYS A 95 17.03 -8.28 9.83
N THR A 96 17.07 -9.58 9.52
CA THR A 96 17.73 -10.58 10.34
C THR A 96 18.74 -11.32 9.49
N ARG A 97 19.99 -11.30 9.92
CA ARG A 97 21.09 -12.02 9.28
C ARG A 97 21.19 -13.44 9.85
N SER A 98 21.48 -14.40 8.98
CA SER A 98 21.94 -15.74 9.34
C SER A 98 23.42 -15.86 8.96
N ALA A 99 24.27 -15.99 9.97
CA ALA A 99 25.71 -16.17 9.76
C ALA A 99 26.03 -17.58 9.25
N GLY A 100 27.03 -17.70 8.38
CA GLY A 100 27.54 -18.98 7.90
C GLY A 100 27.58 -19.04 6.36
N PRO A 101 28.21 -20.06 5.76
CA PRO A 101 28.20 -20.26 4.32
C PRO A 101 26.94 -21.05 3.88
N PRO A 102 26.12 -20.54 2.93
CA PRO A 102 26.19 -19.21 2.32
C PRO A 102 25.68 -18.11 3.26
N GLU A 103 26.31 -16.93 3.18
CA GLU A 103 25.87 -15.76 3.94
C GLU A 103 24.44 -15.41 3.53
N ALA A 104 23.57 -15.21 4.51
CA ALA A 104 22.15 -14.99 4.22
C ALA A 104 21.56 -13.92 5.14
N TYR A 105 20.53 -13.26 4.65
CA TYR A 105 19.66 -12.41 5.45
C TYR A 105 18.22 -12.54 4.96
N THR A 106 17.30 -12.16 5.83
CA THR A 106 15.89 -11.97 5.49
C THR A 106 15.50 -10.55 5.89
N ALA A 107 15.18 -9.74 4.89
CA ALA A 107 14.56 -8.43 5.09
C ALA A 107 13.04 -8.59 5.09
N THR A 108 12.37 -8.00 6.07
CA THR A 108 10.94 -8.17 6.33
C THR A 108 10.26 -6.80 6.39
N ALA A 109 9.12 -6.68 5.71
CA ALA A 109 8.20 -5.56 5.82
C ALA A 109 6.88 -6.04 6.41
N THR A 110 6.49 -5.50 7.57
CA THR A 110 5.27 -5.84 8.30
C THR A 110 4.29 -4.68 8.24
N GLY A 111 3.10 -4.90 7.69
CA GLY A 111 2.13 -3.84 7.47
C GLY A 111 1.45 -3.37 8.76
N ARG A 112 1.36 -2.04 8.93
CA ARG A 112 0.69 -1.40 10.07
C ARG A 112 -0.83 -1.43 9.90
N ALA A 113 -1.53 -1.98 10.89
CA ALA A 113 -3.00 -2.08 10.86
C ALA A 113 -3.69 -0.72 10.74
N ALA A 114 -3.21 0.30 11.45
CA ALA A 114 -3.73 1.67 11.40
C ALA A 114 -3.68 2.30 10.00
N GLN A 115 -2.90 1.74 9.08
CA GLN A 115 -2.70 2.26 7.73
C GLN A 115 -3.45 1.46 6.66
N GLY A 116 -4.33 0.52 7.06
CA GLY A 116 -5.11 -0.28 6.12
C GLY A 116 -4.29 -1.35 5.37
N VAL A 117 -3.11 -1.69 5.88
CA VAL A 117 -2.23 -2.77 5.39
C VAL A 117 -1.89 -3.76 6.51
N GLY A 118 -2.68 -3.81 7.58
CA GLY A 118 -2.51 -4.81 8.63
C GLY A 118 -2.64 -6.24 8.10
N GLY A 119 -1.79 -7.12 8.59
CA GLY A 119 -1.80 -8.54 8.23
C GLY A 119 -1.02 -8.89 6.97
N PHE A 120 -0.44 -7.91 6.27
CA PHE A 120 0.54 -8.18 5.21
C PHE A 120 1.94 -8.30 5.80
N VAL A 121 2.64 -9.38 5.46
CA VAL A 121 4.07 -9.52 5.76
C VAL A 121 4.78 -9.97 4.49
N PHE A 122 5.74 -9.16 4.05
CA PHE A 122 6.57 -9.42 2.88
C PHE A 122 8.01 -9.68 3.29
N THR A 123 8.65 -10.62 2.63
CA THR A 123 10.08 -10.88 2.84
C THR A 123 10.83 -10.90 1.52
N ILE A 124 12.11 -10.53 1.59
CA ILE A 124 13.10 -10.79 0.56
C ILE A 124 14.39 -11.29 1.19
N THR A 125 15.03 -12.24 0.53
CA THR A 125 16.30 -12.83 0.95
C THR A 125 17.41 -12.45 -0.03
N ALA A 126 18.66 -12.74 0.34
CA ALA A 126 19.86 -12.42 -0.45
C ALA A 126 19.80 -12.98 -1.90
N ASP A 127 19.24 -14.18 -2.07
CA ASP A 127 19.00 -14.84 -3.35
C ASP A 127 17.82 -14.25 -4.16
N ASN A 128 17.27 -13.10 -3.73
CA ASN A 128 16.08 -12.47 -4.32
C ASN A 128 14.82 -13.35 -4.27
N THR A 129 14.75 -14.31 -3.34
CA THR A 129 13.50 -15.03 -3.07
C THR A 129 12.50 -14.12 -2.37
N ARG A 130 11.41 -13.80 -3.08
CA ARG A 130 10.33 -12.93 -2.61
C ARG A 130 9.20 -13.78 -2.06
N ARG A 131 8.74 -13.50 -0.84
CA ARG A 131 7.60 -14.23 -0.26
C ARG A 131 6.63 -13.30 0.45
N THR A 132 5.39 -13.74 0.50
CA THR A 132 4.36 -13.17 1.38
C THR A 132 4.08 -14.18 2.48
N THR A 133 4.49 -13.89 3.70
CA THR A 133 4.37 -14.84 4.83
C THR A 133 3.08 -14.67 5.62
N ALA A 134 2.39 -13.53 5.45
CA ALA A 134 1.05 -13.32 5.99
C ALA A 134 0.23 -12.41 5.06
N VAL A 135 -1.08 -12.70 4.98
CA VAL A 135 -2.07 -11.87 4.28
C VAL A 135 -3.37 -11.78 5.10
N PRO A 136 -4.11 -10.65 5.02
CA PRO A 136 -5.44 -10.58 5.61
C PRO A 136 -6.46 -11.42 4.82
N ARG A 137 -7.60 -11.72 5.45
CA ARG A 137 -8.68 -12.51 4.83
C ARG A 137 -9.11 -11.93 3.48
N GLY A 138 -9.28 -12.80 2.49
CA GLY A 138 -9.67 -12.41 1.12
C GLY A 138 -8.51 -12.08 0.18
N TRP A 139 -7.27 -12.10 0.67
CA TRP A 139 -6.07 -11.88 -0.17
C TRP A 139 -5.34 -13.15 -0.58
N GLY A 140 -5.86 -14.32 -0.20
CA GLY A 140 -5.27 -15.63 -0.46
C GLY A 140 -4.93 -16.35 0.84
N THR A 141 -4.15 -17.43 0.72
CA THR A 141 -3.66 -18.22 1.86
C THR A 141 -2.14 -18.14 1.85
N ALA A 142 -1.56 -17.53 2.88
CA ALA A 142 -0.11 -17.48 3.07
C ALA A 142 0.41 -18.80 3.69
N PRO A 143 1.69 -19.17 3.45
CA PRO A 143 2.71 -18.41 2.72
C PRO A 143 2.56 -18.51 1.19
N LEU A 144 2.82 -17.39 0.49
CA LEU A 144 2.93 -17.35 -0.97
C LEU A 144 4.41 -17.21 -1.39
N ALA A 145 4.81 -17.91 -2.44
CA ALA A 145 6.17 -17.87 -3.01
C ALA A 145 6.45 -16.61 -3.84
N CYS A 146 5.68 -15.55 -3.64
CA CYS A 146 5.69 -14.31 -4.39
C CYS A 146 5.22 -13.17 -3.49
N TRP A 147 5.34 -11.94 -3.97
CA TRP A 147 4.65 -10.81 -3.34
C TRP A 147 3.22 -10.68 -3.86
N VAL A 148 2.25 -10.70 -2.95
CA VAL A 148 0.84 -10.51 -3.33
C VAL A 148 0.59 -9.07 -3.75
N VAL A 149 -0.14 -8.87 -4.86
CA VAL A 149 -0.47 -7.54 -5.39
C VAL A 149 -1.96 -7.27 -5.53
N ARG A 150 -2.81 -8.30 -5.42
CA ARG A 150 -4.26 -8.17 -5.52
C ARG A 150 -4.98 -9.21 -4.67
N LYS A 151 -6.24 -8.91 -4.34
CA LYS A 151 -7.15 -9.88 -3.72
C LYS A 151 -7.26 -11.15 -4.57
N GLY A 152 -7.41 -12.30 -3.90
CA GLY A 152 -7.40 -13.61 -4.55
C GLY A 152 -6.03 -14.22 -4.83
N GLY A 153 -4.93 -13.67 -4.28
CA GLY A 153 -3.62 -14.31 -4.31
C GLY A 153 -2.82 -14.09 -5.60
N GLY A 154 -3.09 -13.01 -6.35
CA GLY A 154 -2.28 -12.68 -7.53
C GLY A 154 -0.86 -12.29 -7.15
N CYS A 155 0.11 -13.00 -7.74
CA CYS A 155 1.54 -12.81 -7.57
C CYS A 155 2.15 -11.83 -8.58
N THR A 156 3.26 -11.21 -8.21
CA THR A 156 4.26 -10.61 -9.12
C THR A 156 5.65 -11.17 -8.85
#